data_AF-A0AAD6RF47-F1
#
_entry.id   AF-A0AAD6RF47-F1
#
_cell.length_a   1.000
_cell.length_b   1.000
_cell.length_c   1.000
_cell.angle_alpha   90.00
_cell.angle_beta   90.00
_cell.angle_gamma   90.00
#
_symmetry.space_group_name_H-M   'P 1'
#
loop_
_entity.id
_entity.type
_entity.pdbx_description
1 polymer ?
#
loop_
_entity_poly.entity_id
_entity_poly.type
_entity_poly.pdbx_seq_one_letter_code
_entity_poly.pdbx_strand_id
1 'polypeptide(L)'
;MRRSLFTSMALSLITKRGFCTKPEKIVASVLFERLPVVIPKIDPVVYAFTEFSFRWRQQFRRRYPDEFLDKSNSSGKGDYQIEYEPAPRITEADKTNDKRSLQRALDRKLYLLLYGKAYGSPSDKPVWHFPEKVYESEETLRKCAESALQSVLGELSHTYFVGNAPMGHMVIQPTDDAQESGYKPHN
;
A
#
# COMPACT_ATOMS: atom_id res chain seq x y z
N MET A 1 -13.10 52.54 35.99
CA MET A 1 -13.50 51.12 36.18
C MET A 1 -14.83 50.86 35.48
N ARG A 2 -14.82 50.25 34.29
CA ARG A 2 -15.98 49.56 33.71
C ARG A 2 -15.45 48.36 32.92
N ARG A 3 -15.77 47.15 33.39
CA ARG A 3 -15.38 45.87 32.80
C ARG A 3 -16.33 45.57 31.64
N SER A 4 -15.82 45.38 30.43
CA SER A 4 -16.58 44.79 29.32
C SER A 4 -16.38 43.28 29.33
N LEU A 5 -17.48 42.54 29.48
CA LEU A 5 -17.52 41.09 29.42
C LEU A 5 -17.49 40.67 27.94
N PHE A 6 -16.49 39.91 27.53
CA PHE A 6 -16.45 39.28 26.21
C PHE A 6 -17.38 38.05 26.22
N THR A 7 -18.43 38.11 25.42
CA THR A 7 -19.35 36.99 25.19
C THR A 7 -18.70 36.04 24.18
N SER A 8 -18.30 34.86 24.65
CA SER A 8 -17.80 33.76 23.81
C SER A 8 -18.96 33.14 23.02
N MET A 9 -18.99 33.32 21.70
CA MET A 9 -19.82 32.51 20.81
C MET A 9 -19.12 31.18 20.54
N ALA A 10 -19.56 30.12 21.21
CA ALA A 10 -19.22 28.76 20.81
C ALA A 10 -20.03 28.41 19.54
N LEU A 11 -19.36 28.37 18.38
CA LEU A 11 -19.95 27.77 17.19
C LEU A 11 -20.05 26.25 17.40
N SER A 12 -21.27 25.75 17.62
CA SER A 12 -21.55 24.34 17.48
C SER A 12 -21.63 23.98 16.00
N LEU A 13 -20.53 23.44 15.46
CA LEU A 13 -20.55 22.78 14.16
C LEU A 13 -21.20 21.39 14.33
N ILE A 14 -22.53 21.37 14.48
CA ILE A 14 -23.31 20.16 14.23
C ILE A 14 -23.49 20.08 12.72
N THR A 15 -22.51 19.48 12.04
CA THR A 15 -22.64 19.09 10.64
C THR A 15 -23.75 18.05 10.58
N LYS A 16 -24.94 18.46 10.14
CA LYS A 16 -26.04 17.53 9.87
C LYS A 16 -25.53 16.52 8.85
N ARG A 17 -25.46 15.23 9.23
CA ARG A 17 -25.34 14.12 8.27
C ARG A 17 -26.57 14.18 7.35
N GLY A 18 -26.42 14.84 6.21
CA GLY A 18 -27.38 14.77 5.12
C GLY A 18 -27.21 13.41 4.47
N PHE A 19 -28.25 12.56 4.55
CA PHE A 19 -28.34 11.41 3.66
C PHE A 19 -28.66 11.95 2.25
N CYS A 20 -27.80 11.65 1.27
CA CYS A 20 -28.03 12.03 -0.12
C CYS A 20 -29.22 11.23 -0.68
N THR A 21 -30.17 11.93 -1.29
CA THR A 21 -31.42 11.37 -1.84
C THR A 21 -31.31 11.01 -3.33
N LYS A 22 -30.14 11.24 -3.96
CA LYS A 22 -29.86 10.83 -5.33
C LYS A 22 -29.15 9.46 -5.32
N PRO A 23 -29.44 8.56 -6.27
CA PRO A 23 -28.69 7.31 -6.39
C PRO A 23 -27.28 7.63 -6.89
N GLU A 24 -26.37 7.93 -5.96
CA GLU A 24 -24.94 8.02 -6.25
C GLU A 24 -24.40 6.61 -6.47
N LYS A 25 -23.82 6.38 -7.65
CA LYS A 25 -23.18 5.10 -7.97
C LYS A 25 -21.95 4.93 -7.09
N ILE A 26 -21.90 3.83 -6.35
CA ILE A 26 -20.74 3.46 -5.52
C ILE A 26 -19.75 2.71 -6.42
N VAL A 27 -18.46 3.00 -6.27
CA VAL A 27 -17.39 2.30 -6.99
C VAL A 27 -16.46 1.66 -5.98
N ALA A 28 -16.22 0.37 -6.14
CA ALA A 28 -15.22 -0.36 -5.39
C ALA A 28 -13.89 -0.28 -6.14
N SER A 29 -12.92 0.44 -5.58
CA SER A 29 -11.53 0.53 -6.08
C SER A 29 -10.59 -0.28 -5.18
N VAL A 30 -9.69 -1.05 -5.78
CA VAL A 30 -8.77 -1.95 -5.07
C VAL A 30 -7.34 -1.52 -5.24
N LEU A 31 -6.69 -1.21 -4.11
CA LEU A 31 -5.26 -1.01 -4.06
C LEU A 31 -4.58 -2.36 -3.79
N PHE A 32 -3.98 -2.95 -4.83
CA PHE A 32 -3.23 -4.19 -4.71
C PHE A 32 -1.74 -3.89 -4.52
N GLU A 33 -1.20 -4.27 -3.35
CA GLU A 33 0.19 -3.99 -2.99
C GLU A 33 1.04 -5.25 -2.84
N ARG A 34 2.31 -5.15 -3.24
CA ARG A 34 3.36 -6.11 -2.91
C ARG A 34 4.23 -5.51 -1.81
N LEU A 35 4.35 -6.19 -0.68
CA LEU A 35 5.16 -5.77 0.46
C LEU A 35 6.67 -5.85 0.18
N PRO A 36 7.52 -5.05 0.85
CA PRO A 36 8.96 -5.17 0.71
C PRO A 36 9.43 -6.55 1.16
N VAL A 37 10.27 -7.19 0.34
CA VAL A 37 10.87 -8.51 0.57
C VAL A 37 12.16 -8.37 1.39
N VAL A 38 12.88 -7.26 1.19
CA VAL A 38 14.14 -6.95 1.89
C VAL A 38 13.95 -5.72 2.75
N ILE A 39 14.66 -5.66 3.87
CA ILE A 39 14.66 -4.49 4.77
C ILE A 39 15.16 -3.25 3.99
N PRO A 40 14.43 -2.12 4.06
CA PRO A 40 14.85 -0.86 3.46
C PRO A 40 16.25 -0.42 3.89
N LYS A 41 16.97 0.27 2.99
CA LYS A 41 18.26 0.87 3.35
C LYS A 41 18.06 1.92 4.43
N ILE A 42 18.84 1.80 5.49
CA ILE A 42 18.87 2.73 6.61
C ILE A 42 19.55 4.02 6.15
N ASP A 43 19.07 5.17 6.64
CA ASP A 43 19.70 6.46 6.38
C ASP A 43 21.16 6.50 6.86
N PRO A 44 22.10 7.13 6.13
CA PRO A 44 23.52 7.14 6.51
C PRO A 44 23.79 7.70 7.91
N VAL A 45 23.02 8.68 8.38
CA VAL A 45 23.19 9.27 9.72
C VAL A 45 22.76 8.28 10.79
N VAL A 46 21.63 7.61 10.58
CA VAL A 46 21.15 6.56 11.48
C VAL A 46 22.15 5.41 11.52
N TYR A 47 22.66 4.98 10.36
CA TYR A 47 23.71 3.97 10.29
C TYR A 47 24.95 4.38 11.08
N ALA A 48 25.49 5.58 10.86
CA ALA A 48 26.66 6.09 11.57
C ALA A 48 26.44 6.13 13.09
N PHE A 49 25.26 6.57 13.54
CA PHE A 49 24.91 6.56 14.95
C PHE A 49 24.80 5.14 15.52
N THR A 50 24.23 4.19 14.77
CA THR A 50 24.15 2.79 15.21
C THR A 50 25.54 2.15 15.34
N GLU A 51 26.45 2.40 14.40
CA GLU A 51 27.83 1.94 14.48
C GLU A 51 28.57 2.57 15.65
N PHE A 52 28.46 3.90 15.81
CA PHE A 52 29.02 4.61 16.96
C PHE A 52 28.50 4.03 18.27
N SER A 53 27.19 3.88 18.41
CA SER A 53 26.54 3.33 19.60
C SER A 53 26.96 1.89 19.87
N PHE A 54 27.12 1.08 18.82
CA PHE A 54 27.63 -0.28 18.94
C PHE A 54 29.05 -0.27 19.52
N ARG A 55 29.97 0.51 18.93
CA ARG A 55 31.37 0.64 19.37
C ARG A 55 31.48 1.19 20.79
N TRP A 56 30.75 2.25 21.09
CA TRP A 56 30.69 2.83 22.44
C TRP A 56 30.25 1.78 23.45
N ARG A 57 29.20 1.01 23.16
CA ARG A 57 28.73 -0.03 24.07
C ARG A 57 29.77 -1.13 24.28
N GLN A 58 30.57 -1.50 23.27
CA GLN A 58 31.63 -2.51 23.45
C GLN A 58 32.68 -2.11 24.48
N GLN A 59 32.91 -0.81 24.73
CA GLN A 59 33.87 -0.34 25.74
C GLN A 59 33.43 -0.65 27.17
N PHE A 60 32.12 -0.58 27.43
CA PHE A 60 31.54 -0.71 28.76
C PHE A 60 30.81 -2.04 29.00
N ARG A 61 30.68 -2.88 27.97
CA ARG A 61 30.09 -4.22 28.11
C ARG A 61 31.01 -5.11 28.93
N ARG A 62 30.39 -6.02 29.68
CA ARG A 62 31.11 -7.13 30.31
C ARG A 62 31.83 -7.94 29.23
N ARG A 63 33.16 -8.05 29.36
CA ARG A 63 33.96 -8.94 28.52
C ARG A 63 33.67 -10.39 28.93
N TYR A 64 33.28 -11.22 27.96
CA TYR A 64 33.13 -12.65 28.19
C TYR A 64 34.51 -13.34 28.17
N PRO A 65 34.74 -14.39 28.97
CA PRO A 65 35.97 -15.17 28.92
C PRO A 65 36.16 -15.82 27.54
N ASP A 66 37.37 -15.76 27.02
CA ASP A 66 37.71 -16.28 25.69
C ASP A 66 37.48 -17.82 25.62
N GLU A 67 37.71 -18.53 26.73
CA GLU A 67 37.40 -19.97 26.90
C GLU A 67 35.94 -20.34 26.57
N PHE A 68 34.99 -19.42 26.77
CA PHE A 68 33.59 -19.66 26.44
C PHE A 68 33.35 -19.59 24.93
N LEU A 69 34.04 -18.69 24.23
CA LEU A 69 33.90 -18.47 22.78
C LEU A 69 34.67 -19.53 21.98
N ASP A 70 35.87 -19.90 22.44
CA ASP A 70 36.79 -20.80 21.72
C ASP A 70 36.33 -22.25 21.66
N LYS A 71 35.38 -22.67 22.51
CA LYS A 71 34.77 -24.01 22.42
C LYS A 71 34.16 -24.28 21.05
N SER A 72 33.65 -23.25 20.37
CA SER A 72 33.09 -23.38 19.02
C SER A 72 34.14 -23.68 17.94
N ASN A 73 35.39 -23.24 18.13
CA ASN A 73 36.48 -23.47 17.18
C ASN A 73 36.99 -24.93 17.17
N SER A 74 36.70 -25.69 18.23
CA SER A 74 37.01 -27.13 18.30
C SER A 74 35.99 -28.02 17.58
N SER A 75 34.81 -27.49 17.25
CA SER A 75 33.84 -28.19 16.41
C SER A 75 34.32 -28.09 14.95
N GLY A 76 34.60 -29.24 14.33
CA GLY A 76 35.03 -29.28 12.92
C GLY A 76 34.10 -28.46 12.03
N LYS A 77 34.68 -27.70 11.09
CA LYS A 77 33.89 -26.99 10.08
C LYS A 77 33.08 -28.04 9.31
N GLY A 78 31.75 -27.86 9.24
CA GLY A 78 30.88 -28.80 8.54
C GLY A 78 31.29 -29.00 7.08
N ASP A 79 30.82 -30.08 6.46
CA ASP A 79 31.24 -30.54 5.12
C ASP A 79 31.03 -29.49 4.00
N TYR A 80 30.18 -28.48 4.24
CA TYR A 80 29.95 -27.35 3.36
C TYR A 80 30.89 -26.18 3.69
N GLN A 81 31.98 -26.08 2.94
CA GLN A 81 32.97 -24.99 3.04
C GLN A 81 32.65 -23.83 2.09
N ILE A 82 31.37 -23.47 1.95
CA ILE A 82 30.94 -22.33 1.13
C ILE A 82 30.78 -21.14 2.06
N GLU A 83 31.57 -20.10 1.85
CA GLU A 83 31.38 -18.80 2.52
C GLU A 83 30.05 -18.20 2.03
N TYR A 84 29.20 -17.80 2.98
CA TYR A 84 27.89 -17.26 2.64
C TYR A 84 28.03 -15.86 2.05
N GLU A 85 27.84 -15.76 0.73
CA GLU A 85 27.71 -14.50 0.03
C GLU A 85 26.22 -14.21 -0.23
N PRO A 86 25.64 -13.16 0.38
CA PRO A 86 24.24 -12.83 0.15
C PRO A 86 24.04 -12.32 -1.29
N ALA A 87 22.91 -12.73 -1.89
CA ALA A 87 22.52 -12.24 -3.21
C ALA A 87 22.43 -10.70 -3.25
N PRO A 88 22.78 -10.06 -4.38
CA PRO A 88 22.72 -8.61 -4.50
C PRO A 88 21.28 -8.12 -4.37
N ARG A 89 21.11 -6.96 -3.71
CA ARG A 89 19.80 -6.31 -3.55
C ARG A 89 19.22 -5.76 -4.85
N ILE A 90 20.07 -5.49 -5.83
CA ILE A 90 19.70 -4.91 -7.13
C ILE A 90 19.50 -6.06 -8.11
N THR A 91 18.28 -6.24 -8.59
CA THR A 91 17.94 -7.29 -9.56
C THR A 91 18.14 -6.80 -10.99
N GLU A 92 17.99 -7.70 -11.97
CA GLU A 92 18.01 -7.32 -13.38
C GLU A 92 16.83 -6.40 -13.75
N ALA A 93 15.66 -6.63 -13.15
CA ALA A 93 14.48 -5.79 -13.32
C ALA A 93 14.66 -4.36 -12.76
N ASP A 94 15.53 -4.20 -11.75
CA ASP A 94 15.94 -2.87 -11.27
C ASP A 94 16.80 -2.13 -12.29
N LYS A 95 17.73 -2.84 -12.93
CA LYS A 95 18.64 -2.25 -13.93
C LYS A 95 17.88 -1.79 -15.18
N THR A 96 16.89 -2.57 -15.62
CA THR A 96 16.06 -2.24 -16.80
C THR A 96 14.85 -1.37 -16.46
N ASN A 97 14.60 -1.11 -15.17
CA ASN A 97 13.41 -0.42 -14.66
C ASN A 97 12.09 -1.03 -15.18
N ASP A 98 12.00 -2.36 -15.18
CA ASP A 98 10.80 -3.07 -15.61
C ASP A 98 9.67 -2.90 -14.60
N LYS A 99 8.70 -2.06 -14.95
CA LYS A 99 7.52 -1.76 -14.11
C LYS A 99 6.49 -2.89 -14.08
N ARG A 100 6.58 -3.87 -14.98
CA ARG A 100 5.67 -5.03 -15.02
C ARG A 100 6.16 -6.17 -14.11
N SER A 101 7.46 -6.23 -13.84
CA SER A 101 8.05 -7.24 -12.96
C SER A 101 7.82 -6.94 -11.48
N LEU A 102 7.48 -7.98 -10.71
CA LEU A 102 7.41 -7.93 -9.24
C LEU A 102 8.79 -7.99 -8.57
N GLN A 103 9.82 -8.42 -9.31
CA GLN A 103 11.20 -8.58 -8.80
C GLN A 103 12.00 -7.27 -8.82
N ARG A 104 11.35 -6.13 -9.03
CA ARG A 104 11.94 -4.79 -9.00
C ARG A 104 11.70 -4.10 -7.66
N ALA A 105 12.70 -3.42 -7.08
CA ALA A 105 12.61 -2.68 -5.83
C ALA A 105 12.12 -3.57 -4.67
N LEU A 106 12.94 -4.58 -4.36
CA LEU A 106 12.66 -5.55 -3.29
C LEU A 106 12.55 -4.91 -1.90
N ASP A 107 13.10 -3.71 -1.73
CA ASP A 107 13.11 -2.94 -0.49
C ASP A 107 11.92 -1.98 -0.34
N ARG A 108 11.04 -1.88 -1.34
CA ARG A 108 9.91 -0.94 -1.38
C ARG A 108 8.58 -1.66 -1.55
N LYS A 109 7.49 -0.98 -1.21
CA LYS A 109 6.14 -1.41 -1.60
C LYS A 109 5.91 -1.11 -3.07
N LEU A 110 5.29 -2.04 -3.80
CA LEU A 110 4.78 -1.80 -5.14
C LEU A 110 3.25 -1.79 -5.14
N TYR A 111 2.67 -1.02 -6.06
CA TYR A 111 1.23 -0.92 -6.25
C TYR A 111 0.88 -1.26 -7.69
N LEU A 112 -0.19 -2.03 -7.88
CA LEU A 112 -0.75 -2.31 -9.21
C LEU A 112 -1.56 -1.11 -9.70
N LEU A 113 -1.22 -0.64 -10.90
CA LEU A 113 -1.96 0.39 -11.62
C LEU A 113 -2.28 -0.12 -13.01
N LEU A 114 -3.47 0.22 -13.49
CA LEU A 114 -3.96 -0.12 -14.83
C LEU A 114 -4.05 1.14 -15.67
N TYR A 115 -3.81 1.02 -16.96
CA TYR A 115 -3.97 2.12 -17.91
C TYR A 115 -5.22 1.88 -18.73
N GLY A 116 -6.24 2.72 -18.54
CA GLY A 116 -7.54 2.47 -19.13
C GLY A 116 -8.55 3.57 -18.84
N LYS A 117 -9.82 3.27 -19.12
CA LYS A 117 -10.92 4.17 -18.85
C LYS A 117 -11.33 4.03 -17.38
N ALA A 118 -11.00 5.04 -16.60
CA ALA A 118 -11.42 5.13 -15.22
C ALA A 118 -12.86 5.65 -15.10
N TYR A 119 -13.57 5.22 -14.07
CA TYR A 119 -14.88 5.72 -13.70
C TYR A 119 -14.82 7.21 -13.35
N GLY A 120 -15.70 8.01 -13.97
CA GLY A 120 -15.75 9.45 -13.76
C GLY A 120 -14.59 10.24 -14.36
N SER A 121 -13.80 9.65 -15.27
CA SER A 121 -12.85 10.42 -16.08
C SER A 121 -13.61 11.42 -16.98
N PRO A 122 -13.33 12.74 -16.89
CA PRO A 122 -14.03 13.77 -17.66
C PRO A 122 -13.77 13.71 -19.18
N SER A 123 -12.77 12.93 -19.59
CA SER A 123 -12.41 12.73 -20.98
C SER A 123 -12.29 11.23 -21.24
N ASP A 124 -12.69 10.78 -22.44
CA ASP A 124 -12.56 9.39 -22.90
C ASP A 124 -11.09 8.97 -23.15
N LYS A 125 -10.14 9.72 -22.58
CA LYS A 125 -8.71 9.45 -22.64
C LYS A 125 -8.35 8.42 -21.56
N PRO A 126 -7.45 7.46 -21.87
CA PRO A 126 -6.98 6.52 -20.88
C PRO A 126 -6.13 7.22 -19.81
N VAL A 127 -6.38 6.87 -18.55
CA VAL A 127 -5.67 7.38 -17.37
C VAL A 127 -5.17 6.19 -16.55
N TRP A 128 -4.13 6.40 -15.75
CA TRP A 128 -3.71 5.39 -14.77
C TRP A 128 -4.66 5.37 -13.58
N HIS A 129 -5.28 4.23 -13.31
CA HIS A 129 -6.22 4.04 -12.22
C HIS A 129 -6.01 2.68 -11.53
N PHE A 130 -6.67 2.50 -10.39
CA PHE A 130 -6.68 1.20 -9.70
C PHE A 130 -7.70 0.26 -10.35
N PRO A 131 -7.55 -1.07 -10.19
CA PRO A 131 -8.63 -2.01 -10.47
C PRO A 131 -9.91 -1.55 -9.77
N GLU A 132 -10.95 -1.23 -10.54
CA GLU A 132 -12.19 -0.69 -10.00
C GLU A 132 -13.40 -1.28 -10.70
N LYS A 133 -14.52 -1.33 -9.98
CA LYS A 133 -15.80 -1.85 -10.47
C LYS A 133 -16.94 -1.04 -9.85
N VAL A 134 -17.92 -0.67 -10.67
CA VAL A 134 -19.16 -0.06 -10.18
C VAL A 134 -19.93 -1.11 -9.41
N TYR A 135 -20.40 -0.76 -8.22
CA TYR A 135 -21.21 -1.63 -7.39
C TYR A 135 -22.63 -1.69 -7.96
N GLU A 136 -23.08 -2.90 -8.29
CA GLU A 136 -24.39 -3.11 -8.90
C GLU A 136 -25.25 -4.02 -8.02
N SER A 137 -24.93 -5.32 -7.99
CA SER A 137 -25.78 -6.34 -7.36
C SER A 137 -25.00 -7.33 -6.48
N GLU A 138 -23.73 -7.07 -6.18
CA GLU A 138 -22.93 -7.92 -5.30
C GLU A 138 -23.42 -7.88 -3.85
N GLU A 139 -23.24 -8.97 -3.11
CA GLU A 139 -23.70 -9.04 -1.71
C GLU A 139 -22.97 -8.07 -0.77
N THR A 140 -21.68 -7.80 -1.05
CA THR A 140 -20.85 -6.92 -0.20
C THR A 140 -19.89 -6.11 -1.07
N LEU A 141 -19.52 -4.91 -0.60
CA LEU A 141 -18.50 -4.08 -1.25
C LEU A 141 -17.15 -4.81 -1.40
N ARG A 142 -16.82 -5.68 -0.43
CA ARG A 142 -15.63 -6.53 -0.52
C ARG A 142 -15.70 -7.50 -1.69
N LYS A 143 -16.83 -8.21 -1.87
CA LYS A 143 -17.01 -9.13 -3.02
C LYS A 143 -16.95 -8.38 -4.36
N CYS A 144 -17.49 -7.15 -4.41
CA CYS A 144 -17.38 -6.30 -5.60
C CYS A 144 -15.91 -5.95 -5.90
N ALA A 145 -15.13 -5.57 -4.87
CA ALA A 145 -13.69 -5.33 -4.98
C ALA A 145 -12.92 -6.60 -5.40
N GLU A 146 -13.22 -7.75 -4.80
CA GLU A 146 -12.63 -9.05 -5.19
C GLU A 146 -12.90 -9.35 -6.66
N SER A 147 -14.14 -9.17 -7.12
CA SER A 147 -14.51 -9.32 -8.53
C SER A 147 -13.77 -8.34 -9.44
N ALA A 148 -13.59 -7.08 -9.02
CA ALA A 148 -12.83 -6.08 -9.76
C ALA A 148 -11.38 -6.56 -9.99
N LEU A 149 -10.71 -7.03 -8.93
CA LEU A 149 -9.34 -7.54 -9.03
C LEU A 149 -9.27 -8.86 -9.81
N GLN A 150 -10.25 -9.74 -9.65
CA GLN A 150 -10.33 -11.01 -10.37
C GLN A 150 -10.47 -10.81 -11.88
N SER A 151 -11.20 -9.78 -12.32
CA SER A 151 -11.32 -9.47 -13.74
C SER A 151 -9.97 -9.13 -14.41
N VAL A 152 -9.01 -8.67 -13.62
CA VAL A 152 -7.67 -8.25 -14.08
C VAL A 152 -6.66 -9.39 -13.98
N LEU A 153 -6.68 -10.14 -12.87
CA LEU A 153 -5.72 -11.22 -12.60
C LEU A 153 -6.18 -12.60 -13.11
N GLY A 154 -7.47 -12.77 -13.38
CA GLY A 154 -8.11 -14.06 -13.68
C GLY A 154 -8.42 -14.88 -12.43
N GLU A 155 -7.46 -15.00 -11.50
CA GLU A 155 -7.58 -15.77 -10.26
C GLU A 155 -7.08 -14.98 -9.04
N LEU A 156 -7.64 -15.27 -7.87
CA LEU A 156 -7.34 -14.58 -6.60
C LEU A 156 -6.55 -15.44 -5.58
N SER A 157 -6.07 -16.63 -5.95
CA SER A 157 -5.44 -17.59 -5.02
C SER A 157 -4.21 -17.06 -4.26
N HIS A 158 -3.49 -16.11 -4.84
CA HIS A 158 -2.32 -15.47 -4.22
C HIS A 158 -2.59 -14.04 -3.71
N THR A 159 -3.84 -13.73 -3.39
CA THR A 159 -4.25 -12.41 -2.89
C THR A 159 -4.91 -12.50 -1.52
N TYR A 160 -4.80 -11.45 -0.72
CA TYR A 160 -5.41 -11.39 0.61
C TYR A 160 -6.03 -10.01 0.86
N PHE A 161 -7.36 -9.98 1.04
CA PHE A 161 -8.09 -8.78 1.42
C PHE A 161 -8.13 -8.66 2.95
N VAL A 162 -7.56 -7.56 3.46
CA VAL A 162 -7.32 -7.33 4.91
C VAL A 162 -8.61 -7.30 5.74
N GLY A 163 -9.72 -6.80 5.19
CA GLY A 163 -10.98 -6.68 5.91
C GLY A 163 -12.16 -6.31 5.02
N ASN A 164 -13.35 -6.24 5.63
CA ASN A 164 -14.60 -5.90 4.94
C ASN A 164 -14.87 -4.40 4.88
N ALA A 165 -14.22 -3.61 5.73
CA ALA A 165 -14.36 -2.16 5.75
C ALA A 165 -13.48 -1.51 4.67
N PRO A 166 -13.96 -0.48 3.96
CA PRO A 166 -13.14 0.25 3.01
C PRO A 166 -12.03 1.02 3.73
N MET A 167 -10.86 1.15 3.09
CA MET A 167 -9.72 1.91 3.63
C MET A 167 -9.97 3.42 3.64
N GLY A 168 -10.80 3.91 2.71
CA GLY A 168 -11.15 5.32 2.54
C GLY A 168 -12.26 5.47 1.52
N HIS A 169 -12.72 6.71 1.32
CA HIS A 169 -13.68 7.05 0.28
C HIS A 169 -13.19 8.31 -0.46
N MET A 170 -13.57 8.41 -1.73
CA MET A 170 -13.29 9.57 -2.57
C MET A 170 -14.56 9.89 -3.34
N VAL A 171 -15.03 11.13 -3.24
CA VAL A 171 -16.21 11.59 -3.97
C VAL A 171 -15.76 12.10 -5.33
N ILE A 172 -16.19 11.40 -6.38
CA ILE A 172 -15.99 11.84 -7.75
C ILE A 172 -17.23 12.63 -8.14
N GLN A 173 -17.04 13.91 -8.48
CA GLN A 173 -18.15 14.72 -8.96
C GLN A 173 -18.62 14.17 -10.30
N PRO A 174 -19.92 13.90 -10.48
CA PRO A 174 -20.44 13.53 -11.78
C PRO A 174 -20.21 14.69 -12.75
N THR A 175 -19.49 14.44 -13.84
CA THR A 175 -19.52 15.31 -15.01
C THR A 175 -20.87 15.12 -15.68
N ASP A 176 -21.67 16.18 -15.80
CA ASP A 176 -23.05 16.18 -16.31
C ASP A 176 -23.20 15.72 -17.79
N ASP A 177 -22.15 15.19 -18.42
CA ASP A 177 -22.07 14.95 -19.87
C ASP A 177 -22.19 13.46 -20.31
N ALA A 178 -22.32 12.51 -19.38
CA ALA A 178 -22.52 11.11 -19.75
C ALA A 178 -24.01 10.82 -20.00
N GLN A 179 -24.50 11.10 -21.21
CA GLN A 179 -25.80 10.60 -21.67
C GLN A 179 -25.84 9.06 -21.56
N GLU A 180 -26.63 8.55 -20.61
CA GLU A 180 -26.99 7.13 -20.56
C GLU A 180 -27.77 6.79 -21.84
N SER A 181 -27.16 6.00 -22.73
CA SER A 181 -27.85 5.41 -23.88
C SER A 181 -28.83 4.34 -23.37
N GLY A 182 -30.02 4.78 -22.99
CA GLY A 182 -31.12 3.93 -22.59
C GLY A 182 -31.59 3.04 -23.74
N TYR A 183 -31.51 1.73 -23.53
CA TYR A 183 -32.16 0.72 -24.37
C TYR A 183 -33.69 0.96 -24.34
N LYS A 184 -34.29 1.28 -25.50
CA LYS A 184 -35.75 1.34 -25.66
C LYS A 184 -36.23 -0.01 -26.19
N PRO A 185 -37.12 -0.75 -25.50
CA PRO A 185 -37.80 -1.89 -26.10
C PRO A 185 -38.77 -1.39 -27.18
N HIS A 186 -38.66 -1.96 -28.38
CA HIS A 186 -39.61 -1.74 -29.46
C HIS A 186 -40.93 -2.46 -29.14
N ASN A 187 -42.04 -1.72 -29.22
CA ASN A 187 -43.39 -2.28 -29.37
C ASN A 187 -43.61 -2.72 -30.82
#